data_AF-A0A9W9KBT6-F1
#
_entry.id   AF-A0A9W9KBT6-F1
#
_cell.length_a   1.000
_cell.length_b   1.000
_cell.length_c   1.000
_cell.angle_alpha   90.00
_cell.angle_beta   90.00
_cell.angle_gamma   90.00
#
_symmetry.space_group_name_H-M   'P 1'
#
loop_
_entity.id
_entity.type
_entity.pdbx_description
1 polymer ?
#
loop_
_entity_poly.entity_id
_entity_poly.type
_entity_poly.pdbx_seq_one_letter_code
_entity_poly.pdbx_strand_id
1 'polypeptide(L)'
;MPYIPGELELEPMLVLANNIRDNVLTLNDFFAKNSHPIPTFSAKTAPNKTIIPPTSPGEIQDARSALIIAFHAFLCLVANSQILQANDTFCMQVIHRYQIAQCFSPSETITFEELSSRCGLNVIDLKRVLRLVMTRHVFAEPKAGFVAHTAATRLLRDDDRIRAFSGIIAEERFPASAKGFSLANDTELGLYEELQTHPAREKRWNLAMSAMAARIDFDFILNNSALSSLEPGSLFVDVGGGNGTISIGLAERLPHVHFLIQDAAPNAHAQSYSAKGTASQGDDRRVTWQKHDFFTPQTVVGDTYYFRNIFHNWPDSQCVKILQQHLPVLRPKTRIIIDDFALHEPLTVPPFEERKTRSMDVTMLVYFGSHERTIAQWQGILAEADPRFTLEKVTQDPKQPNTILQVVFG
;
A
#
# COMPACT_ATOMS: atom_id res chain seq x y z
N MET A 1 -22.24 3.99 13.87
CA MET A 1 -23.47 4.43 13.19
C MET A 1 -23.19 4.46 11.70
N PRO A 2 -24.09 3.95 10.85
CA PRO A 2 -23.98 4.15 9.39
C PRO A 2 -23.93 5.66 9.11
N TYR A 3 -23.00 6.08 8.26
CA TYR A 3 -22.88 7.47 7.85
C TYR A 3 -24.02 7.76 6.88
N ILE A 4 -25.11 8.35 7.38
CA ILE A 4 -26.21 8.85 6.56
C ILE A 4 -25.91 10.34 6.30
N PRO A 5 -25.59 10.74 5.06
CA PRO A 5 -25.44 12.15 4.71
C PRO A 5 -26.84 12.80 4.77
N GLY A 6 -27.16 13.43 5.90
CA GLY A 6 -28.45 14.12 6.07
C GLY A 6 -28.82 14.49 7.51
N GLU A 7 -28.37 13.73 8.51
CA GLU A 7 -28.82 13.91 9.91
C GLU A 7 -27.68 14.30 10.86
N LEU A 8 -26.96 15.38 10.52
CA LEU A 8 -26.24 16.14 11.56
C LEU A 8 -27.17 17.26 12.05
N GLU A 9 -28.21 16.87 12.79
CA GLU A 9 -29.02 17.79 13.60
C GLU A 9 -28.18 18.26 14.79
N LEU A 10 -27.36 19.30 14.56
CA LEU A 10 -26.65 20.23 15.47
C LEU A 10 -25.47 20.80 14.68
N GLU A 11 -25.18 22.11 14.78
CA GLU A 11 -24.22 22.85 13.94
C GLU A 11 -22.97 22.02 13.55
N PRO A 12 -22.93 21.44 12.33
CA PRO A 12 -21.93 20.42 11.97
C PRO A 12 -20.50 20.93 12.10
N MET A 13 -20.30 22.23 11.87
CA MET A 13 -18.99 22.88 11.99
C MET A 13 -18.51 22.98 13.44
N LEU A 14 -19.39 23.27 14.42
CA LEU A 14 -19.01 23.33 15.83
C LEU A 14 -18.64 21.96 16.37
N VAL A 15 -19.39 20.92 15.98
CA VAL A 15 -19.07 19.53 16.33
C VAL A 15 -17.70 19.14 15.78
N LEU A 16 -17.44 19.42 14.49
CA LEU A 16 -16.15 19.15 13.87
C LEU A 16 -15.01 19.96 14.51
N ALA A 17 -15.23 21.23 14.83
CA ALA A 17 -14.23 22.07 15.49
C ALA A 17 -13.87 21.55 16.90
N ASN A 18 -14.86 21.13 17.69
CA ASN A 18 -14.62 20.51 18.99
C ASN A 18 -13.88 19.17 18.85
N ASN A 19 -14.27 18.34 17.89
CA ASN A 19 -13.55 17.08 17.60
C ASN A 19 -12.10 17.33 17.19
N ILE A 20 -11.82 18.34 16.36
CA ILE A 20 -10.46 18.74 16.00
C ILE A 20 -9.69 19.15 17.27
N ARG A 21 -10.26 20.03 18.09
CA ARG A 21 -9.62 20.51 19.32
C ARG A 21 -9.27 19.36 20.26
N ASP A 22 -10.24 18.50 20.56
CA ASP A 22 -10.10 17.44 21.56
C ASP A 22 -9.05 16.41 21.12
N ASN A 23 -9.04 16.02 19.84
CA ASN A 23 -8.02 15.11 19.31
C ASN A 23 -6.63 15.76 19.21
N VAL A 24 -6.55 17.07 18.94
CA VAL A 24 -5.27 17.81 19.01
C VAL A 24 -4.70 17.80 20.42
N LEU A 25 -5.54 17.97 21.46
CA LEU A 25 -5.10 17.90 22.85
C LEU A 25 -4.55 16.51 23.19
N THR A 26 -5.26 15.44 22.83
CA THR A 26 -4.79 14.06 23.03
C THR A 26 -3.43 13.81 22.38
N LEU A 27 -3.24 14.26 21.13
CA LEU A 27 -1.96 14.09 20.43
C LEU A 27 -0.85 14.95 21.02
N ASN A 28 -1.15 16.19 21.43
CA ASN A 28 -0.17 17.08 22.04
C ASN A 28 0.32 16.53 23.39
N ASP A 29 -0.59 16.02 24.22
CA ASP A 29 -0.26 15.35 25.48
C ASP A 29 0.61 14.11 25.25
N PHE A 30 0.31 13.33 24.21
CA PHE A 30 1.14 12.19 23.83
C PHE A 30 2.56 12.62 23.44
N PHE A 31 2.72 13.67 22.63
CA PHE A 31 4.05 14.16 22.25
C PHE A 31 4.82 14.69 23.46
N ALA A 32 4.15 15.45 24.34
CA ALA A 32 4.75 16.00 25.55
C ALA A 32 5.23 14.90 26.52
N LYS A 33 4.38 13.88 26.77
CA LYS A 33 4.70 12.78 27.70
C LYS A 33 5.84 11.88 27.22
N ASN A 34 6.01 11.73 25.91
CA ASN A 34 6.99 10.81 25.33
C ASN A 34 8.27 11.50 24.83
N SER A 35 8.45 12.80 25.12
CA SER A 35 9.55 13.62 24.58
C SER A 35 9.69 13.48 23.05
N HIS A 36 8.57 13.27 22.36
CA HIS A 36 8.55 13.14 20.91
C HIS A 36 8.57 14.53 20.26
N PRO A 37 9.26 14.70 19.11
CA PRO A 37 9.24 15.99 18.42
C PRO A 37 7.83 16.29 17.94
N ILE A 38 7.34 17.49 18.25
CA ILE A 38 6.06 17.98 17.75
C ILE A 38 6.13 18.04 16.20
N PRO A 39 5.09 17.57 15.48
CA PRO A 39 5.01 17.76 14.03
C PRO A 39 5.21 19.22 13.62
N THR A 40 6.12 19.46 12.67
CA THR A 40 6.29 20.78 12.05
C THR A 40 6.51 20.62 10.55
N PHE A 41 6.32 21.70 9.78
CA PHE A 41 6.64 21.70 8.35
C PHE A 41 8.15 21.81 8.06
N SER A 42 8.98 22.06 9.07
CA SER A 42 10.41 22.32 8.89
C SER A 42 11.19 21.06 8.56
N ALA A 43 11.92 21.08 7.45
CA ALA A 43 12.90 20.03 7.11
C ALA A 43 14.11 19.97 8.05
N LYS A 44 14.27 20.94 8.97
CA LYS A 44 15.37 20.95 9.94
C LYS A 44 14.98 20.29 11.26
N THR A 45 13.74 20.50 11.71
CA THR A 45 13.31 20.12 13.07
C THR A 45 12.31 18.99 13.09
N ALA A 46 11.57 18.73 12.01
CA ALA A 46 10.64 17.60 11.97
C ALA A 46 11.41 16.26 12.01
N PRO A 47 10.86 15.19 12.59
CA PRO A 47 11.47 13.87 12.53
C PRO A 47 11.48 13.33 11.09
N ASN A 48 12.55 12.61 10.70
CA ASN A 48 12.66 11.98 9.37
C ASN A 48 12.00 10.59 9.32
N LYS A 49 10.81 10.47 9.93
CA LYS A 49 10.04 9.24 10.05
C LYS A 49 8.59 9.56 10.40
N THR A 50 7.72 8.55 10.33
CA THR A 50 6.33 8.66 10.79
C THR A 50 6.27 9.20 12.22
N ILE A 51 5.52 10.29 12.40
CA ILE A 51 5.51 11.03 13.67
C ILE A 51 4.71 10.30 14.76
N ILE A 52 3.69 9.56 14.35
CA ILE A 52 2.90 8.66 15.21
C ILE A 52 3.15 7.24 14.70
N PRO A 53 4.09 6.49 15.30
CA PRO A 53 4.42 5.13 14.90
C PRO A 53 3.19 4.21 14.95
N PRO A 54 3.06 3.21 14.06
CA PRO A 54 1.96 2.23 14.13
C PRO A 54 1.84 1.53 15.49
N THR A 55 2.95 1.41 16.23
CA THR A 55 3.02 0.83 17.58
C THR A 55 2.50 1.73 18.70
N SER A 56 2.11 2.98 18.41
CA SER A 56 1.49 3.86 19.40
C SER A 56 0.19 3.26 19.96
N PRO A 57 -0.21 3.60 21.20
CA PRO A 57 -1.45 3.11 21.79
C PRO A 57 -2.67 3.33 20.89
N GLY A 58 -3.65 2.42 20.97
CA GLY A 58 -4.86 2.47 20.14
C GLY A 58 -5.55 3.84 20.16
N GLU A 59 -5.72 4.42 21.34
CA GLU A 59 -6.29 5.76 21.54
C GLU A 59 -5.57 6.85 20.73
N ILE A 60 -4.25 6.76 20.57
CA ILE A 60 -3.46 7.74 19.80
C ILE A 60 -3.66 7.55 18.29
N GLN A 61 -3.79 6.30 17.83
CA GLN A 61 -4.13 6.00 16.43
C GLN A 61 -5.55 6.45 16.08
N ASP A 62 -6.48 6.23 17.01
CA ASP A 62 -7.88 6.61 16.86
C ASP A 62 -7.99 8.13 16.86
N ALA A 63 -7.31 8.83 17.78
CA ALA A 63 -7.28 10.28 17.83
C ALA A 63 -6.69 10.91 16.56
N ARG A 64 -5.60 10.34 16.04
CA ARG A 64 -5.01 10.74 14.75
C ARG A 64 -6.00 10.57 13.60
N SER A 65 -6.69 9.43 13.54
CA SER A 65 -7.65 9.13 12.47
C SER A 65 -8.86 10.07 12.54
N ALA A 66 -9.43 10.24 13.73
CA ALA A 66 -10.53 11.16 13.99
C ALA A 66 -10.18 12.61 13.63
N LEU A 67 -8.96 13.06 13.96
CA LEU A 67 -8.48 14.39 13.58
C LEU A 67 -8.43 14.60 12.06
N ILE A 68 -7.88 13.62 11.32
CA ILE A 68 -7.81 13.70 9.85
C ILE A 68 -9.23 13.73 9.24
N ILE A 69 -10.12 12.88 9.74
CA ILE A 69 -11.52 12.80 9.29
C ILE A 69 -12.23 14.13 9.53
N ALA A 70 -12.13 14.66 10.75
CA ALA A 70 -12.81 15.88 11.13
C ALA A 70 -12.29 17.09 10.35
N PHE A 71 -10.97 17.20 10.17
CA PHE A 71 -10.36 18.28 9.39
C PHE A 71 -10.76 18.21 7.91
N HIS A 72 -10.78 17.01 7.32
CA HIS A 72 -11.20 16.83 5.93
C HIS A 72 -12.68 17.18 5.74
N ALA A 73 -13.56 16.71 6.61
CA ALA A 73 -14.98 17.05 6.58
C ALA A 73 -15.21 18.57 6.73
N PHE A 74 -14.49 19.21 7.67
CA PHE A 74 -14.55 20.66 7.86
C PHE A 74 -14.11 21.41 6.59
N LEU A 75 -13.02 20.97 5.96
CA LEU A 75 -12.56 21.54 4.69
C LEU A 75 -13.60 21.36 3.59
N CYS A 76 -14.22 20.19 3.44
CA CYS A 76 -15.28 19.96 2.45
C CYS A 76 -16.46 20.92 2.63
N LEU A 77 -16.89 21.15 3.87
CA LEU A 77 -18.01 22.04 4.20
C LEU A 77 -17.69 23.51 3.86
N VAL A 78 -16.47 23.96 4.11
CA VAL A 78 -16.08 25.37 3.96
C VAL A 78 -15.59 25.69 2.54
N ALA A 79 -14.88 24.76 1.89
CA ALA A 79 -14.22 25.01 0.61
C ALA A 79 -15.17 24.87 -0.60
N ASN A 80 -16.30 24.14 -0.45
CA ASN A 80 -17.27 23.91 -1.51
C ASN A 80 -16.60 23.48 -2.83
N SER A 81 -16.81 24.21 -3.94
CA SER A 81 -16.23 23.88 -5.25
C SER A 81 -14.70 23.97 -5.32
N GLN A 82 -14.05 24.63 -4.37
CA GLN A 82 -12.58 24.72 -4.34
C GLN A 82 -11.93 23.35 -4.12
N ILE A 83 -12.64 22.37 -3.56
CA ILE A 83 -12.13 21.00 -3.37
C ILE A 83 -11.92 20.25 -4.69
N LEU A 84 -12.55 20.72 -5.78
CA LEU A 84 -12.45 20.11 -7.11
C LEU A 84 -11.12 20.45 -7.82
N GLN A 85 -10.30 21.34 -7.26
CA GLN A 85 -9.00 21.72 -7.84
C GLN A 85 -7.94 20.64 -7.56
N ALA A 86 -7.42 20.01 -8.64
CA ALA A 86 -6.51 18.87 -8.55
C ALA A 86 -5.17 19.06 -9.30
N ASN A 87 -4.72 20.31 -9.48
CA ASN A 87 -3.50 20.63 -10.26
C ASN A 87 -2.19 20.10 -9.64
N ASP A 88 -2.22 19.63 -8.39
CA ASP A 88 -1.04 19.14 -7.69
C ASP A 88 -0.43 17.90 -8.34
N THR A 89 -1.26 17.01 -8.92
CA THR A 89 -0.78 15.74 -9.49
C THR A 89 0.16 15.99 -10.66
N PHE A 90 -0.15 16.95 -11.53
CA PHE A 90 0.75 17.40 -12.60
C PHE A 90 2.07 17.93 -12.02
N CYS A 91 2.01 18.74 -10.97
CA CYS A 91 3.21 19.30 -10.36
C CYS A 91 4.09 18.22 -9.72
N MET A 92 3.48 17.21 -9.08
CA MET A 92 4.20 16.07 -8.53
C MET A 92 4.90 15.25 -9.63
N GLN A 93 4.29 15.14 -10.81
CA GLN A 93 4.93 14.53 -11.98
C GLN A 93 6.17 15.32 -12.41
N VAL A 94 6.08 16.65 -12.52
CA VAL A 94 7.24 17.50 -12.83
C VAL A 94 8.33 17.37 -11.75
N ILE A 95 7.98 17.44 -10.47
CA ILE A 95 8.92 17.30 -9.36
C ILE A 95 9.68 15.98 -9.42
N HIS A 96 8.98 14.89 -9.72
CA HIS A 96 9.59 13.57 -9.84
C HIS A 96 10.46 13.47 -11.10
N ARG A 97 9.95 13.88 -12.27
CA ARG A 97 10.66 13.79 -13.56
C ARG A 97 11.98 14.56 -13.55
N TYR A 98 12.00 15.75 -12.97
CA TYR A 98 13.18 16.61 -12.88
C TYR A 98 13.99 16.41 -11.60
N GLN A 99 13.63 15.42 -10.77
CA GLN A 99 14.32 15.08 -9.52
C GLN A 99 14.56 16.30 -8.61
N ILE A 100 13.58 17.21 -8.55
CA ILE A 100 13.77 18.54 -7.94
C ILE A 100 14.16 18.42 -6.46
N ALA A 101 13.58 17.45 -5.74
CA ALA A 101 13.87 17.20 -4.34
C ALA A 101 15.32 16.69 -4.10
N GLN A 102 16.00 16.18 -5.13
CA GLN A 102 17.36 15.64 -5.03
C GLN A 102 18.43 16.71 -5.34
N CYS A 103 18.05 17.85 -5.92
CA CYS A 103 18.99 18.86 -6.41
C CYS A 103 19.68 19.69 -5.32
N PHE A 104 19.21 19.67 -4.07
CA PHE A 104 19.74 20.51 -2.98
C PHE A 104 19.43 19.92 -1.60
N SER A 105 20.24 20.24 -0.59
CA SER A 105 20.19 19.72 0.78
C SER A 105 18.93 20.16 1.56
N PRO A 106 18.35 19.31 2.43
CA PRO A 106 17.27 19.70 3.35
C PRO A 106 17.64 20.82 4.32
N SER A 107 18.94 21.01 4.58
CA SER A 107 19.44 22.04 5.49
C SER A 107 19.66 23.40 4.83
N GLU A 108 19.68 23.48 3.50
CA GLU A 108 20.00 24.68 2.74
C GLU A 108 18.76 25.34 2.11
N THR A 109 18.94 26.59 1.68
CA THR A 109 18.01 27.31 0.81
C THR A 109 18.71 27.60 -0.51
N ILE A 110 18.00 27.50 -1.63
CA ILE A 110 18.56 27.66 -2.98
C ILE A 110 17.75 28.69 -3.77
N THR A 111 18.36 29.45 -4.68
CA THR A 111 17.58 30.34 -5.57
C THR A 111 16.83 29.52 -6.63
N PHE A 112 15.75 30.06 -7.19
CA PHE A 112 15.07 29.42 -8.32
C PHE A 112 15.99 29.27 -9.53
N GLU A 113 16.85 30.26 -9.78
CA GLU A 113 17.79 30.28 -10.90
C GLU A 113 18.83 29.15 -10.76
N GLU A 114 19.37 28.97 -9.57
CA GLU A 114 20.32 27.89 -9.30
C GLU A 114 19.63 26.52 -9.31
N LEU A 115 18.45 26.39 -8.71
CA LEU A 115 17.68 25.14 -8.74
C LEU A 115 17.31 24.76 -10.19
N SER A 116 16.89 25.72 -11.00
CA SER A 116 16.63 25.56 -12.44
C SER A 116 17.87 25.05 -13.17
N SER A 117 19.04 25.63 -12.90
CA SER A 117 20.30 25.17 -13.47
C SER A 117 20.66 23.74 -13.06
N ARG A 118 20.31 23.30 -11.84
CA ARG A 118 20.60 21.95 -11.33
C ARG A 118 19.64 20.90 -11.86
N CYS A 119 18.34 21.20 -11.93
CA CYS A 119 17.32 20.23 -12.35
C CYS A 119 17.07 20.24 -13.87
N GLY A 120 17.49 21.29 -14.58
CA GLY A 120 17.29 21.41 -16.03
C GLY A 120 15.88 21.84 -16.45
N LEU A 121 15.01 22.23 -15.51
CA LEU A 121 13.70 22.81 -15.80
C LEU A 121 13.83 24.33 -15.99
N ASN A 122 13.14 24.89 -16.99
CA ASN A 122 13.09 26.35 -17.19
C ASN A 122 12.66 27.07 -15.92
N VAL A 123 13.36 28.14 -15.54
CA VAL A 123 13.13 28.86 -14.27
C VAL A 123 11.70 29.42 -14.13
N ILE A 124 11.05 29.81 -15.24
CA ILE A 124 9.67 30.31 -15.24
C ILE A 124 8.72 29.17 -14.89
N ASP A 125 8.88 28.01 -15.54
CA ASP A 125 8.03 26.84 -15.28
C ASP A 125 8.29 26.26 -13.89
N LEU A 126 9.56 26.20 -13.46
CA LEU A 126 9.94 25.81 -12.11
C LEU A 126 9.24 26.67 -11.04
N LYS A 127 9.24 27.99 -11.21
CA LYS A 127 8.53 28.92 -10.30
C LYS A 127 7.04 28.62 -10.25
N ARG A 128 6.39 28.38 -11.40
CA ARG A 128 4.94 28.10 -11.48
C ARG A 128 4.58 26.78 -10.78
N VAL A 129 5.35 25.72 -11.06
CA VAL A 129 5.16 24.39 -10.49
C VAL A 129 5.36 24.42 -8.98
N LEU A 130 6.49 24.94 -8.52
CA LEU A 130 6.82 24.93 -7.10
C LEU A 130 5.89 25.83 -6.28
N ARG A 131 5.54 27.03 -6.77
CA ARG A 131 4.65 27.92 -6.02
C ARG A 131 3.25 27.36 -5.84
N LEU A 132 2.75 26.56 -6.79
CA LEU A 132 1.47 25.87 -6.60
C LEU A 132 1.58 24.84 -5.48
N VAL A 133 2.56 23.94 -5.51
CA VAL A 133 2.66 22.87 -4.49
C VAL A 133 3.12 23.38 -3.11
N MET A 134 3.79 24.53 -3.06
CA MET A 134 4.11 25.24 -1.82
C MET A 134 2.85 25.66 -1.04
N THR A 135 1.71 25.87 -1.71
CA THR A 135 0.42 26.13 -1.03
C THR A 135 -0.07 24.93 -0.20
N ARG A 136 0.49 23.74 -0.44
CA ARG A 136 0.26 22.50 0.30
C ARG A 136 1.48 22.04 1.09
N HIS A 137 2.42 22.95 1.35
CA HIS A 137 3.65 22.69 2.09
C HIS A 137 4.56 21.62 1.46
N VAL A 138 4.48 21.43 0.14
CA VAL A 138 5.47 20.68 -0.64
C VAL A 138 6.49 21.69 -1.13
N PHE A 139 7.65 21.74 -0.46
CA PHE A 139 8.62 22.86 -0.48
C PHE A 139 8.07 24.14 0.17
N ALA A 140 8.95 25.10 0.38
CA ALA A 140 8.62 26.44 0.90
C ALA A 140 9.45 27.52 0.20
N GLU A 141 8.90 28.73 0.10
CA GLU A 141 9.63 29.94 -0.33
C GLU A 141 9.88 30.84 0.89
N PRO A 142 10.88 30.55 1.76
CA PRO A 142 11.08 31.29 3.02
C PRO A 142 11.41 32.78 2.82
N LYS A 143 11.97 33.11 1.65
CA LYS A 143 12.20 34.47 1.18
C LYS A 143 11.90 34.48 -0.31
N ALA A 144 11.32 35.56 -0.82
CA ALA A 144 11.06 35.72 -2.24
C ALA A 144 12.32 35.36 -3.07
N GLY A 145 12.17 34.43 -3.99
CA GLY A 145 13.25 33.93 -4.86
C GLY A 145 14.02 32.71 -4.33
N PHE A 146 13.80 32.29 -3.08
CA PHE A 146 14.53 31.20 -2.44
C PHE A 146 13.63 30.02 -2.13
N VAL A 147 14.03 28.82 -2.49
CA VAL A 147 13.36 27.55 -2.23
C VAL A 147 14.00 26.83 -1.06
N ALA A 148 13.19 26.21 -0.20
CA ALA A 148 13.61 25.36 0.90
C ALA A 148 12.80 24.06 0.93
N HIS A 149 13.40 23.01 1.49
CA HIS A 149 12.66 21.80 1.82
C HIS A 149 11.70 22.02 3.00
N THR A 150 10.55 21.36 2.91
CA THR A 150 9.68 21.05 4.06
C THR A 150 9.92 19.61 4.54
N ALA A 151 9.38 19.26 5.70
CA ALA A 151 9.42 17.91 6.26
C ALA A 151 8.98 16.84 5.24
N ALA A 152 7.91 17.12 4.48
CA ALA A 152 7.40 16.23 3.44
C ALA A 152 8.40 16.04 2.27
N THR A 153 8.98 17.13 1.78
CA THR A 153 9.94 17.04 0.65
C THR A 153 11.31 16.51 1.06
N ARG A 154 11.68 16.60 2.35
CA ARG A 154 12.83 15.89 2.89
C ARG A 154 12.60 14.38 2.87
N LEU A 155 11.40 13.91 3.26
CA LEU A 155 11.05 12.49 3.11
C LEU A 155 11.07 12.05 1.64
N LEU A 156 10.52 12.86 0.73
CA LEU A 156 10.59 12.60 -0.71
C LEU A 156 12.03 12.51 -1.23
N ARG A 157 12.96 13.27 -0.64
CA ARG A 157 14.38 13.22 -0.98
C ARG A 157 15.08 12.00 -0.39
N ASP A 158 14.97 11.80 0.91
CA ASP A 158 15.84 10.92 1.68
C ASP A 158 15.29 9.49 1.78
N ASP A 159 13.99 9.28 1.59
CA ASP A 159 13.36 7.96 1.62
C ASP A 159 13.07 7.47 0.19
N ASP A 160 13.93 6.56 -0.26
CA ASP A 160 13.86 5.89 -1.56
C ASP A 160 12.51 5.19 -1.82
N ARG A 161 11.89 4.63 -0.78
CA ARG A 161 10.60 3.94 -0.86
C ARG A 161 9.45 4.94 -1.07
N ILE A 162 9.45 6.03 -0.30
CA ILE A 162 8.47 7.12 -0.48
C ILE A 162 8.61 7.74 -1.88
N ARG A 163 9.85 7.98 -2.32
CA ARG A 163 10.13 8.52 -3.66
C ARG A 163 9.66 7.60 -4.77
N ALA A 164 9.95 6.31 -4.66
CA ALA A 164 9.50 5.30 -5.63
C ALA A 164 7.97 5.25 -5.71
N PHE A 165 7.29 5.27 -4.57
CA PHE A 165 5.83 5.29 -4.51
C PHE A 165 5.24 6.55 -5.17
N SER A 166 5.80 7.73 -4.90
CA SER A 166 5.43 8.97 -5.58
C SER A 166 5.66 8.88 -7.09
N GLY A 167 6.76 8.27 -7.53
CA GLY A 167 7.10 8.10 -8.93
C GLY A 167 6.14 7.19 -9.68
N ILE A 168 5.66 6.11 -9.06
CA ILE A 168 4.66 5.22 -9.67
C ILE A 168 3.33 5.94 -9.86
N ILE A 169 2.89 6.75 -8.89
CA ILE A 169 1.66 7.53 -9.05
C ILE A 169 1.81 8.51 -10.23
N ALA A 170 2.94 9.21 -10.29
CA ALA A 170 3.21 10.25 -11.27
C ALA A 170 3.46 9.74 -12.70
N GLU A 171 4.27 8.69 -12.87
CA GLU A 171 4.77 8.25 -14.18
C GLU A 171 4.08 6.98 -14.68
N GLU A 172 3.38 6.21 -13.83
CA GLU A 172 2.70 4.96 -14.23
C GLU A 172 1.18 5.12 -14.12
N ARG A 173 0.66 5.40 -12.91
CA ARG A 173 -0.79 5.45 -12.66
C ARG A 173 -1.48 6.61 -13.37
N PHE A 174 -0.93 7.81 -13.25
CA PHE A 174 -1.58 9.01 -13.77
C PHE A 174 -1.71 8.98 -15.30
N PRO A 175 -0.67 8.62 -16.09
CA PRO A 175 -0.83 8.43 -17.54
C PRO A 175 -1.82 7.31 -17.92
N ALA A 176 -1.88 6.23 -17.12
CA ALA A 176 -2.80 5.12 -17.34
C ALA A 176 -4.26 5.43 -16.99
N SER A 177 -4.52 6.46 -16.18
CA SER A 177 -5.84 6.70 -15.57
C SER A 177 -7.01 6.87 -16.55
N ALA A 178 -6.76 7.37 -17.77
CA ALA A 178 -7.81 7.64 -18.75
C ALA A 178 -8.08 6.48 -19.72
N LYS A 179 -7.11 5.57 -19.92
CA LYS A 179 -7.15 4.60 -21.02
C LYS A 179 -6.64 3.19 -20.65
N GLY A 180 -6.31 2.96 -19.39
CA GLY A 180 -5.70 1.73 -18.90
C GLY A 180 -4.19 1.68 -19.14
N PHE A 181 -3.50 0.79 -18.42
CA PHE A 181 -2.05 0.70 -18.43
C PHE A 181 -1.44 0.41 -19.80
N SER A 182 -1.88 -0.67 -20.47
CA SER A 182 -1.26 -1.13 -21.71
C SER A 182 -1.36 -0.08 -22.82
N LEU A 183 -2.54 0.53 -22.99
CA LEU A 183 -2.73 1.61 -23.96
C LEU A 183 -1.96 2.89 -23.58
N ALA A 184 -1.70 3.15 -22.30
CA ALA A 184 -0.85 4.27 -21.86
C ALA A 184 0.63 4.07 -22.07
N ASN A 185 1.05 2.83 -22.31
CA ASN A 185 2.43 2.48 -22.62
C ASN A 185 2.62 2.05 -24.07
N ASP A 186 1.59 2.22 -24.91
CA ASP A 186 1.59 1.81 -26.33
C ASP A 186 2.06 0.35 -26.51
N THR A 187 1.56 -0.54 -25.63
CA THR A 187 1.94 -1.96 -25.55
C THR A 187 0.70 -2.85 -25.49
N GLU A 188 0.85 -4.12 -25.90
CA GLU A 188 -0.16 -5.17 -25.68
C GLU A 188 0.08 -5.95 -24.38
N LEU A 189 1.23 -5.72 -23.73
CA LEU A 189 1.65 -6.42 -22.52
C LEU A 189 0.87 -5.95 -21.29
N GLY A 190 0.74 -6.86 -20.32
CA GLY A 190 0.31 -6.52 -18.96
C GLY A 190 1.39 -5.73 -18.21
N LEU A 191 1.01 -5.12 -17.07
CA LEU A 191 1.94 -4.34 -16.24
C LEU A 191 3.26 -5.05 -15.94
N TYR A 192 3.20 -6.29 -15.43
CA TYR A 192 4.41 -6.99 -15.00
C TYR A 192 5.33 -7.36 -16.17
N GLU A 193 4.77 -7.78 -17.30
CA GLU A 193 5.52 -8.10 -18.53
C GLU A 193 6.19 -6.85 -19.10
N GLU A 194 5.47 -5.73 -19.15
CA GLU A 194 6.00 -4.43 -19.59
C GLU A 194 7.14 -3.95 -18.68
N LEU A 195 7.01 -4.10 -17.37
CA LEU A 195 8.06 -3.74 -16.41
C LEU A 195 9.33 -4.56 -16.61
N GLN A 196 9.23 -5.86 -16.90
CA GLN A 196 10.39 -6.73 -17.15
C GLN A 196 11.22 -6.27 -18.36
N THR A 197 10.61 -5.60 -19.34
CA THR A 197 11.34 -5.00 -20.47
C THR A 197 12.01 -3.67 -20.12
N HIS A 198 11.73 -3.10 -18.95
CA HIS A 198 12.21 -1.80 -18.48
C HIS A 198 12.80 -1.87 -17.05
N PRO A 199 14.08 -2.31 -16.89
CA PRO A 199 14.66 -2.59 -15.57
C PRO A 199 14.62 -1.43 -14.57
N ALA A 200 14.72 -0.17 -15.04
CA ALA A 200 14.61 1.01 -14.18
C ALA A 200 13.20 1.21 -13.61
N ARG A 201 12.16 0.92 -14.41
CA ARG A 201 10.75 0.98 -13.99
C ARG A 201 10.45 -0.18 -13.06
N GLU A 202 10.89 -1.39 -13.39
CA GLU A 202 10.79 -2.57 -12.51
C GLU A 202 11.42 -2.32 -11.15
N LYS A 203 12.64 -1.78 -11.11
CA LYS A 203 13.32 -1.44 -9.84
C LYS A 203 12.50 -0.44 -9.02
N ARG A 204 11.93 0.59 -9.66
CA ARG A 204 11.06 1.57 -8.98
C ARG A 204 9.79 0.90 -8.45
N TRP A 205 9.17 0.04 -9.26
CA TRP A 205 8.00 -0.74 -8.88
C TRP A 205 8.27 -1.59 -7.63
N ASN A 206 9.29 -2.43 -7.68
CA ASN A 206 9.67 -3.32 -6.58
C ASN A 206 10.00 -2.54 -5.30
N LEU A 207 10.68 -1.40 -5.43
CA LEU A 207 11.00 -0.55 -4.29
C LEU A 207 9.74 0.06 -3.66
N ALA A 208 8.77 0.51 -4.46
CA ALA A 208 7.50 1.00 -3.94
C ALA A 208 6.65 -0.12 -3.30
N MET A 209 6.65 -1.33 -3.89
CA MET A 209 5.99 -2.48 -3.29
C MET A 209 6.62 -2.86 -1.94
N SER A 210 7.94 -2.74 -1.79
CA SER A 210 8.59 -2.93 -0.49
C SER A 210 8.20 -1.87 0.56
N ALA A 211 7.77 -0.68 0.14
CA ALA A 211 7.19 0.33 1.03
C ALA A 211 5.84 -0.11 1.60
N MET A 212 5.04 -0.79 0.78
CA MET A 212 3.78 -1.40 1.21
C MET A 212 4.04 -2.60 2.10
N ALA A 213 5.00 -3.45 1.74
CA ALA A 213 5.37 -4.62 2.53
C ALA A 213 5.93 -4.25 3.91
N ALA A 214 6.58 -3.10 4.05
CA ALA A 214 7.05 -2.61 5.35
C ALA A 214 5.91 -2.28 6.35
N ARG A 215 4.64 -2.30 5.91
CA ARG A 215 3.44 -2.11 6.74
C ARG A 215 2.76 -3.42 7.12
N ILE A 216 3.33 -4.57 6.73
CA ILE A 216 2.78 -5.87 7.08
C ILE A 216 2.88 -6.07 8.59
N ASP A 217 1.75 -6.41 9.20
CA ASP A 217 1.67 -6.87 10.57
C ASP A 217 1.59 -8.39 10.58
N PHE A 218 2.73 -9.03 10.84
CA PHE A 218 2.81 -10.50 10.88
C PHE A 218 2.01 -11.11 12.03
N ASP A 219 1.87 -10.39 13.15
CA ASP A 219 1.12 -10.88 14.30
C ASP A 219 -0.38 -10.84 13.99
N PHE A 220 -0.84 -9.79 13.30
CA PHE A 220 -2.20 -9.75 12.76
C PHE A 220 -2.47 -10.94 11.84
N ILE A 221 -1.55 -11.23 10.90
CA ILE A 221 -1.70 -12.39 10.00
C ILE A 221 -1.80 -13.68 10.83
N LEU A 222 -0.82 -13.97 11.68
CA LEU A 222 -0.77 -15.22 12.46
C LEU A 222 -2.02 -15.44 13.31
N ASN A 223 -2.47 -14.40 14.01
CA ASN A 223 -3.63 -14.46 14.89
C ASN A 223 -4.95 -14.64 14.14
N ASN A 224 -4.99 -14.32 12.85
CA ASN A 224 -6.22 -14.25 12.07
C ASN A 224 -6.27 -15.16 10.84
N SER A 225 -5.25 -16.00 10.63
CA SER A 225 -5.16 -16.95 9.50
C SER A 225 -5.05 -18.42 9.93
N ALA A 226 -5.18 -18.69 11.24
CA ALA A 226 -4.97 -20.02 11.84
C ALA A 226 -3.59 -20.64 11.57
N LEU A 227 -2.64 -19.88 11.02
CA LEU A 227 -1.29 -20.38 10.70
C LEU A 227 -0.51 -20.80 11.96
N SER A 228 -0.79 -20.18 13.12
CA SER A 228 -0.19 -20.55 14.40
C SER A 228 -0.56 -21.97 14.87
N SER A 229 -1.57 -22.61 14.26
CA SER A 229 -1.99 -24.00 14.57
C SER A 229 -1.52 -25.01 13.53
N LEU A 230 -0.59 -24.63 12.65
CA LEU A 230 0.03 -25.58 11.73
C LEU A 230 0.87 -26.61 12.51
N GLU A 231 0.77 -27.86 12.12
CA GLU A 231 1.53 -28.95 12.76
C GLU A 231 3.00 -28.89 12.32
N PRO A 232 3.95 -29.38 13.14
CA PRO A 232 5.35 -29.50 12.73
C PRO A 232 5.50 -30.26 11.41
N GLY A 233 6.26 -29.69 10.48
CA GLY A 233 6.47 -30.25 9.14
C GLY A 233 5.44 -29.81 8.09
N SER A 234 4.43 -29.00 8.46
CA SER A 234 3.47 -28.46 7.49
C SER A 234 4.15 -27.67 6.37
N LEU A 235 3.59 -27.73 5.17
CA LEU A 235 4.02 -26.98 4.00
C LEU A 235 3.07 -25.83 3.69
N PHE A 236 3.60 -24.62 3.78
CA PHE A 236 2.97 -23.37 3.36
C PHE A 236 3.40 -23.03 1.93
N VAL A 237 2.44 -22.93 1.01
CA VAL A 237 2.68 -22.56 -0.39
C VAL A 237 2.22 -21.11 -0.60
N ASP A 238 3.18 -20.22 -0.81
CA ASP A 238 2.99 -18.78 -1.06
C ASP A 238 2.86 -18.56 -2.57
N VAL A 239 1.62 -18.48 -3.06
CA VAL A 239 1.31 -18.45 -4.49
C VAL A 239 1.35 -17.03 -5.00
N GLY A 240 2.23 -16.76 -5.98
CA GLY A 240 2.55 -15.39 -6.41
C GLY A 240 3.34 -14.61 -5.36
N GLY A 241 4.10 -15.30 -4.51
CA GLY A 241 4.77 -14.70 -3.34
C GLY A 241 5.94 -13.75 -3.66
N GLY A 242 6.29 -13.56 -4.93
CA GLY A 242 7.31 -12.63 -5.37
C GLY A 242 8.64 -12.82 -4.65
N ASN A 243 9.15 -11.76 -4.03
CA ASN A 243 10.43 -11.78 -3.31
C ASN A 243 10.39 -12.56 -1.98
N GLY A 244 9.26 -13.16 -1.61
CA GLY A 244 9.11 -13.99 -0.42
C GLY A 244 8.97 -13.22 0.88
N THR A 245 8.65 -11.91 0.84
CA THR A 245 8.60 -11.08 2.07
C THR A 245 7.69 -11.68 3.15
N ILE A 246 6.53 -12.24 2.75
CA ILE A 246 5.61 -12.89 3.68
C ILE A 246 6.22 -14.18 4.22
N SER A 247 6.58 -15.10 3.33
CA SER A 247 7.15 -16.40 3.69
C SER A 247 8.38 -16.28 4.59
N ILE A 248 9.31 -15.37 4.30
CA ILE A 248 10.51 -15.13 5.12
C ILE A 248 10.12 -14.64 6.51
N GLY A 249 9.24 -13.62 6.61
CA GLY A 249 8.84 -13.07 7.90
C GLY A 249 8.00 -14.03 8.75
N LEU A 250 7.22 -14.91 8.12
CA LEU A 250 6.50 -15.99 8.80
C LEU A 250 7.43 -17.15 9.20
N ALA A 251 8.45 -17.47 8.40
CA ALA A 251 9.41 -18.52 8.71
C ALA A 251 10.27 -18.24 9.96
N GLU A 252 10.44 -16.96 10.33
CA GLU A 252 11.05 -16.53 11.59
C GLU A 252 10.14 -16.81 12.80
N ARG A 253 8.82 -16.77 12.61
CA ARG A 253 7.81 -16.90 13.68
C ARG A 253 7.25 -18.32 13.81
N LEU A 254 7.28 -19.07 12.72
CA LEU A 254 6.83 -20.47 12.63
C LEU A 254 8.03 -21.37 12.28
N PRO A 255 8.96 -21.62 13.22
CA PRO A 255 10.18 -22.37 12.93
C PRO A 255 9.93 -23.84 12.56
N HIS A 256 8.73 -24.35 12.81
CA HIS A 256 8.31 -25.73 12.55
C HIS A 256 7.61 -25.90 11.18
N VAL A 257 7.44 -24.83 10.40
CA VAL A 257 6.76 -24.82 9.09
C VAL A 257 7.78 -24.65 7.96
N HIS A 258 7.53 -25.33 6.83
CA HIS A 258 8.26 -25.16 5.58
C HIS A 258 7.47 -24.22 4.65
N PHE A 259 8.19 -23.42 3.88
CA PHE A 259 7.67 -22.40 2.99
C PHE A 259 8.16 -22.64 1.57
N LEU A 260 7.22 -22.72 0.64
CA LEU A 260 7.48 -22.81 -0.79
C LEU A 260 6.86 -21.59 -1.46
N ILE A 261 7.71 -20.73 -2.02
CA ILE A 261 7.30 -19.54 -2.74
C ILE A 261 7.19 -19.88 -4.21
N GLN A 262 6.00 -19.68 -4.77
CA GLN A 262 5.70 -19.92 -6.18
C GLN A 262 5.52 -18.60 -6.91
N ASP A 263 6.20 -18.41 -8.04
CA ASP A 263 6.05 -17.21 -8.87
C ASP A 263 6.40 -17.50 -10.35
N ALA A 264 5.88 -16.69 -11.27
CA ALA A 264 6.05 -16.87 -12.71
C ALA A 264 7.50 -16.67 -13.17
N ALA A 265 8.28 -15.84 -12.47
CA ALA A 265 9.70 -15.60 -12.77
C ALA A 265 10.59 -15.71 -11.52
N PRO A 266 11.77 -16.37 -11.62
CA PRO A 266 12.75 -16.35 -10.55
C PRO A 266 13.29 -14.92 -10.39
N ASN A 267 12.90 -14.22 -9.34
CA ASN A 267 13.42 -12.89 -9.08
C ASN A 267 14.87 -12.94 -8.55
N ALA A 268 15.60 -11.83 -8.71
CA ALA A 268 16.97 -11.69 -8.23
C ALA A 268 17.12 -11.97 -6.72
N HIS A 269 16.04 -11.80 -5.95
CA HIS A 269 16.04 -12.10 -4.52
C HIS A 269 16.13 -13.59 -4.24
N ALA A 270 15.39 -14.43 -4.97
CA ALA A 270 15.47 -15.89 -4.87
C ALA A 270 16.91 -16.37 -5.13
N GLN A 271 17.56 -15.83 -6.17
CA GLN A 271 18.95 -16.14 -6.51
C GLN A 271 19.92 -15.71 -5.39
N SER A 272 19.74 -14.50 -4.85
CA SER A 272 20.59 -13.98 -3.77
C SER A 272 20.39 -14.71 -2.44
N TYR A 273 19.17 -15.19 -2.16
CA TYR A 273 18.84 -15.95 -0.95
C TYR A 273 19.49 -17.32 -1.02
N SER A 274 19.35 -18.03 -2.15
CA SER A 274 20.02 -19.31 -2.38
C SER A 274 21.56 -19.20 -2.35
N ALA A 275 22.12 -18.07 -2.78
CA ALA A 275 23.57 -17.83 -2.76
C ALA A 275 24.12 -17.45 -1.37
N LYS A 276 23.26 -16.95 -0.46
CA LYS A 276 23.66 -16.46 0.86
C LYS A 276 23.79 -17.54 1.93
N GLY A 277 23.56 -18.82 1.60
CA GLY A 277 23.67 -20.01 2.47
C GLY A 277 24.07 -19.66 3.91
N THR A 278 23.07 -19.39 4.76
CA THR A 278 23.32 -18.80 6.06
C THR A 278 24.00 -19.83 6.96
N ALA A 279 25.31 -19.60 7.13
CA ALA A 279 26.22 -20.38 7.93
C ALA A 279 26.00 -20.19 9.45
N SER A 280 24.75 -20.27 9.92
CA SER A 280 24.44 -20.29 11.34
C SER A 280 23.34 -21.30 11.65
N GLN A 281 23.76 -22.52 11.99
CA GLN A 281 23.10 -23.48 12.89
C GLN A 281 21.56 -23.64 12.73
N GLY A 282 21.15 -24.63 11.92
CA GLY A 282 19.80 -25.21 11.97
C GLY A 282 18.89 -24.88 10.77
N ASP A 283 18.87 -25.79 9.79
CA ASP A 283 17.84 -25.95 8.74
C ASP A 283 17.60 -24.78 7.76
N ASP A 284 18.67 -24.40 7.04
CA ASP A 284 18.72 -23.35 6.02
C ASP A 284 17.97 -23.68 4.69
N ARG A 285 17.05 -24.67 4.72
CA ARG A 285 16.24 -25.10 3.55
C ARG A 285 14.73 -24.95 3.72
N ARG A 286 14.27 -24.32 4.80
CA ARG A 286 12.83 -24.18 5.07
C ARG A 286 12.10 -23.18 4.16
N VAL A 287 12.80 -22.23 3.54
CA VAL A 287 12.21 -21.31 2.55
C VAL A 287 12.82 -21.61 1.18
N THR A 288 11.98 -22.03 0.24
CA THR A 288 12.38 -22.43 -1.11
C THR A 288 11.55 -21.70 -2.16
N TRP A 289 12.08 -21.59 -3.38
CA TRP A 289 11.37 -21.00 -4.51
C TRP A 289 11.14 -22.03 -5.60
N GLN A 290 9.98 -21.96 -6.24
CA GLN A 290 9.62 -22.74 -7.42
C GLN A 290 9.02 -21.82 -8.47
N LYS A 291 9.50 -21.93 -9.72
CA LYS A 291 8.81 -21.29 -10.84
C LYS A 291 7.46 -22.00 -11.04
N HIS A 292 6.37 -21.25 -10.96
CA HIS A 292 5.03 -21.77 -11.18
C HIS A 292 4.12 -20.67 -11.73
N ASP A 293 3.31 -21.05 -12.72
CA ASP A 293 2.22 -20.23 -13.22
C ASP A 293 0.93 -20.74 -12.58
N PHE A 294 0.29 -19.92 -11.75
CA PHE A 294 -0.93 -20.27 -11.04
C PHE A 294 -2.16 -20.42 -11.95
N PHE A 295 -2.04 -20.13 -13.25
CA PHE A 295 -3.03 -20.52 -14.27
C PHE A 295 -2.84 -21.95 -14.79
N THR A 296 -1.78 -22.63 -14.39
CA THR A 296 -1.55 -24.05 -14.66
C THR A 296 -1.85 -24.90 -13.43
N PRO A 297 -2.19 -26.20 -13.58
CA PRO A 297 -2.56 -27.04 -12.45
C PRO A 297 -1.49 -27.04 -11.36
N GLN A 298 -1.91 -26.83 -10.11
CA GLN A 298 -1.03 -26.93 -8.96
C GLN A 298 -0.59 -28.37 -8.79
N THR A 299 0.72 -28.60 -8.69
CA THR A 299 1.30 -29.95 -8.56
C THR A 299 1.82 -30.25 -7.17
N VAL A 300 2.00 -29.21 -6.34
CA VAL A 300 2.49 -29.37 -4.97
C VAL A 300 1.31 -29.51 -4.04
N VAL A 301 1.33 -30.54 -3.20
CA VAL A 301 0.38 -30.71 -2.10
C VAL A 301 0.91 -29.96 -0.88
N GLY A 302 0.22 -28.90 -0.50
CA GLY A 302 0.49 -28.11 0.70
C GLY A 302 -0.63 -28.22 1.73
N ASP A 303 -0.28 -27.93 2.98
CA ASP A 303 -1.24 -27.80 4.07
C ASP A 303 -1.93 -26.43 4.04
N THR A 304 -1.26 -25.42 3.46
CA THR A 304 -1.81 -24.10 3.24
C THR A 304 -1.40 -23.55 1.87
N TYR A 305 -2.36 -22.98 1.15
CA TYR A 305 -2.12 -22.11 -0.02
C TYR A 305 -2.49 -20.68 0.36
N TYR A 306 -1.51 -19.79 0.29
CA TYR A 306 -1.67 -18.40 0.69
C TYR A 306 -1.53 -17.49 -0.53
N PHE A 307 -2.49 -16.60 -0.69
CA PHE A 307 -2.57 -15.64 -1.79
C PHE A 307 -2.68 -14.25 -1.19
N ARG A 308 -1.64 -13.42 -1.36
CA ARG A 308 -1.68 -12.03 -0.89
C ARG A 308 -1.50 -11.06 -2.05
N ASN A 309 -2.46 -10.16 -2.21
CA ASN A 309 -2.48 -9.19 -3.31
C ASN A 309 -2.33 -9.89 -4.68
N ILE A 310 -3.04 -11.01 -4.84
CA ILE A 310 -3.01 -11.80 -6.08
C ILE A 310 -4.30 -11.58 -6.86
N PHE A 311 -5.42 -12.00 -6.28
CA PHE A 311 -6.70 -12.05 -6.98
C PHE A 311 -7.24 -10.65 -7.31
N HIS A 312 -6.85 -9.63 -6.56
CA HIS A 312 -7.19 -8.24 -6.89
C HIS A 312 -6.60 -7.74 -8.22
N ASN A 313 -5.56 -8.39 -8.76
CA ASN A 313 -4.97 -8.07 -10.07
C ASN A 313 -5.75 -8.71 -11.22
N TRP A 314 -6.77 -9.52 -10.94
CA TRP A 314 -7.43 -10.36 -11.93
C TRP A 314 -8.95 -10.15 -11.93
N PRO A 315 -9.61 -10.20 -13.09
CA PRO A 315 -11.07 -10.23 -13.16
C PRO A 315 -11.63 -11.57 -12.64
N ASP A 316 -12.90 -11.60 -12.27
CA ASP A 316 -13.54 -12.74 -11.58
C ASP A 316 -13.33 -14.08 -12.29
N SER A 317 -13.52 -14.12 -13.61
CA SER A 317 -13.33 -15.34 -14.41
C SER A 317 -11.90 -15.89 -14.33
N GLN A 318 -10.89 -15.05 -14.11
CA GLN A 318 -9.50 -15.48 -13.94
C GLN A 318 -9.24 -15.91 -12.49
N CYS A 319 -9.84 -15.24 -11.50
CA CYS A 319 -9.81 -15.70 -10.10
C CYS A 319 -10.39 -17.11 -9.94
N VAL A 320 -11.52 -17.38 -10.59
CA VAL A 320 -12.16 -18.70 -10.67
C VAL A 320 -11.18 -19.74 -11.24
N LYS A 321 -10.52 -19.43 -12.37
CA LYS A 321 -9.53 -20.33 -12.98
C LYS A 321 -8.35 -20.63 -12.07
N ILE A 322 -7.83 -19.62 -11.37
CA ILE A 322 -6.71 -19.78 -10.42
C ILE A 322 -7.11 -20.73 -9.27
N LEU A 323 -8.29 -20.53 -8.68
CA LEU A 323 -8.81 -21.42 -7.64
C LEU A 323 -9.00 -22.85 -8.16
N GLN A 324 -9.52 -23.00 -9.38
CA GLN A 324 -9.70 -24.31 -10.02
C GLN A 324 -8.39 -25.06 -10.25
N GLN A 325 -7.28 -24.36 -10.52
CA GLN A 325 -5.97 -25.00 -10.64
C GLN A 325 -5.50 -25.67 -9.36
N HIS A 326 -6.04 -25.30 -8.20
CA HIS A 326 -5.67 -25.87 -6.91
C HIS A 326 -6.49 -27.12 -6.56
N LEU A 327 -7.65 -27.35 -7.18
CA LEU A 327 -8.54 -28.48 -6.89
C LEU A 327 -7.83 -29.86 -6.86
N PRO A 328 -6.88 -30.20 -7.75
CA PRO A 328 -6.24 -31.52 -7.75
C PRO A 328 -5.42 -31.84 -6.50
N VAL A 329 -5.03 -30.83 -5.73
CA VAL A 329 -4.14 -30.97 -4.56
C VAL A 329 -4.82 -30.66 -3.23
N LEU A 330 -6.07 -30.17 -3.24
CA LEU A 330 -6.82 -29.92 -2.02
C LEU A 330 -7.21 -31.22 -1.32
N ARG A 331 -6.93 -31.28 -0.02
CA ARG A 331 -7.26 -32.39 0.86
C ARG A 331 -8.17 -31.90 1.99
N PRO A 332 -8.87 -32.80 2.71
CA PRO A 332 -9.51 -32.42 3.95
C PRO A 332 -8.52 -31.70 4.87
N LYS A 333 -8.92 -30.56 5.43
CA LYS A 333 -8.10 -29.65 6.27
C LYS A 333 -7.06 -28.79 5.52
N THR A 334 -6.92 -28.90 4.21
CA THR A 334 -6.12 -27.92 3.45
C THR A 334 -6.73 -26.53 3.63
N ARG A 335 -5.89 -25.56 3.99
CA ARG A 335 -6.31 -24.17 4.18
C ARG A 335 -6.01 -23.36 2.94
N ILE A 336 -6.98 -22.60 2.48
CA ILE A 336 -6.74 -21.54 1.49
C ILE A 336 -6.92 -20.22 2.22
N ILE A 337 -5.89 -19.38 2.17
CA ILE A 337 -5.91 -18.07 2.80
C ILE A 337 -5.79 -17.02 1.71
N ILE A 338 -6.81 -16.19 1.58
CA ILE A 338 -6.78 -15.02 0.69
C ILE A 338 -6.59 -13.79 1.58
N ASP A 339 -5.53 -13.04 1.30
CA ASP A 339 -5.14 -11.83 2.02
C ASP A 339 -5.10 -10.66 1.02
N ASP A 340 -6.28 -10.19 0.65
CA ASP A 340 -6.51 -9.12 -0.33
C ASP A 340 -7.29 -7.97 0.31
N PHE A 341 -7.37 -6.83 -0.37
CA PHE A 341 -8.30 -5.79 0.05
C PHE A 341 -9.74 -6.30 -0.11
N ALA A 342 -10.62 -5.93 0.82
CA ALA A 342 -12.04 -6.13 0.67
C ALA A 342 -12.77 -4.80 0.75
N LEU A 343 -13.72 -4.62 -0.16
CA LEU A 343 -14.62 -3.48 -0.15
C LEU A 343 -15.59 -3.61 1.02
N HIS A 344 -15.83 -2.49 1.69
CA HIS A 344 -16.97 -2.39 2.60
C HIS A 344 -18.25 -2.29 1.76
N GLU A 345 -19.35 -2.75 2.35
CA GLU A 345 -20.66 -2.45 1.77
C GLU A 345 -20.87 -0.93 1.77
N PRO A 346 -21.54 -0.38 0.74
CA PRO A 346 -21.76 1.05 0.67
C PRO A 346 -22.40 1.60 1.95
N LEU A 347 -21.87 2.74 2.43
CA LEU A 347 -22.38 3.47 3.60
C LEU A 347 -22.20 2.77 4.96
N THR A 348 -21.42 1.68 5.05
CA THR A 348 -21.19 0.99 6.34
C THR A 348 -19.99 1.55 7.12
N VAL A 349 -19.11 2.31 6.49
CA VAL A 349 -17.96 2.97 7.14
C VAL A 349 -17.89 4.46 6.77
N PRO A 350 -17.19 5.30 7.57
CA PRO A 350 -17.02 6.71 7.25
C PRO A 350 -16.32 6.94 5.90
N PRO A 351 -16.61 8.04 5.17
CA PRO A 351 -16.07 8.30 3.83
C PRO A 351 -14.53 8.25 3.74
N PHE A 352 -13.83 8.61 4.81
CA PHE A 352 -12.36 8.55 4.84
C PHE A 352 -11.81 7.12 4.89
N GLU A 353 -12.48 6.22 5.61
CA GLU A 353 -12.13 4.81 5.65
C GLU A 353 -12.49 4.14 4.32
N GLU A 354 -13.69 4.41 3.81
CA GLU A 354 -14.16 3.99 2.49
C GLU A 354 -13.17 4.39 1.38
N ARG A 355 -12.66 5.63 1.44
CA ARG A 355 -11.70 6.16 0.46
C ARG A 355 -10.46 5.29 0.32
N LYS A 356 -9.98 4.64 1.38
CA LYS A 356 -8.74 3.84 1.33
C LYS A 356 -8.91 2.64 0.40
N THR A 357 -9.94 1.83 0.61
CA THR A 357 -10.20 0.63 -0.20
C THR A 357 -10.69 0.99 -1.60
N ARG A 358 -11.54 2.02 -1.74
CA ARG A 358 -11.96 2.53 -3.06
C ARG A 358 -10.82 3.12 -3.89
N SER A 359 -9.84 3.76 -3.25
CA SER A 359 -8.65 4.22 -3.97
C SER A 359 -7.81 3.05 -4.49
N MET A 360 -7.78 1.94 -3.77
CA MET A 360 -7.13 0.72 -4.24
C MET A 360 -7.92 0.08 -5.39
N ASP A 361 -9.25 0.01 -5.29
CA ASP A 361 -10.14 -0.46 -6.34
C ASP A 361 -9.92 0.26 -7.68
N VAL A 362 -9.91 1.59 -7.67
CA VAL A 362 -9.60 2.38 -8.87
C VAL A 362 -8.16 2.16 -9.33
N THR A 363 -7.23 1.86 -8.42
CA THR A 363 -5.85 1.49 -8.80
C THR A 363 -5.81 0.16 -9.56
N MET A 364 -6.60 -0.83 -9.14
CA MET A 364 -6.72 -2.12 -9.80
C MET A 364 -7.35 -1.99 -11.19
N LEU A 365 -8.40 -1.17 -11.31
CA LEU A 365 -9.00 -0.83 -12.59
C LEU A 365 -7.97 -0.24 -13.58
N VAL A 366 -7.18 0.74 -13.12
CA VAL A 366 -6.22 1.44 -13.98
C VAL A 366 -5.07 0.55 -14.43
N TYR A 367 -4.52 -0.28 -13.54
CA TYR A 367 -3.35 -1.11 -13.86
C TYR A 367 -3.69 -2.42 -14.54
N PHE A 368 -4.78 -3.05 -14.15
CA PHE A 368 -5.06 -4.45 -14.47
C PHE A 368 -6.42 -4.67 -15.13
N GLY A 369 -7.27 -3.63 -15.20
CA GLY A 369 -8.66 -3.80 -15.64
C GLY A 369 -9.46 -4.71 -14.71
N SER A 370 -9.03 -4.83 -13.45
CA SER A 370 -9.65 -5.63 -12.40
C SER A 370 -10.29 -4.72 -11.32
N HIS A 371 -10.67 -5.30 -10.18
CA HIS A 371 -11.34 -4.57 -9.11
C HIS A 371 -11.12 -5.27 -7.75
N GLU A 372 -11.31 -4.52 -6.67
CA GLU A 372 -11.43 -5.05 -5.32
C GLU A 372 -12.85 -5.56 -5.07
N ARG A 373 -13.04 -6.48 -4.12
CA ARG A 373 -14.30 -7.23 -3.98
C ARG A 373 -14.93 -7.11 -2.60
N THR A 374 -16.25 -7.11 -2.53
CA THR A 374 -16.98 -7.30 -1.27
C THR A 374 -16.92 -8.78 -0.84
N ILE A 375 -17.27 -9.05 0.42
CA ILE A 375 -17.34 -10.42 0.94
C ILE A 375 -18.37 -11.27 0.17
N ALA A 376 -19.49 -10.67 -0.24
CA ALA A 376 -20.50 -11.36 -1.04
C ALA A 376 -19.97 -11.75 -2.43
N GLN A 377 -19.18 -10.88 -3.07
CA GLN A 377 -18.53 -11.19 -4.34
C GLN A 377 -17.49 -12.32 -4.19
N TRP A 378 -16.72 -12.32 -3.10
CA TRP A 378 -15.81 -13.43 -2.79
C TRP A 378 -16.53 -14.77 -2.64
N GLN A 379 -17.66 -14.79 -1.94
CA GLN A 379 -18.49 -16.01 -1.82
C GLN A 379 -18.98 -16.49 -3.19
N GLY A 380 -19.39 -15.57 -4.08
CA GLY A 380 -19.78 -15.91 -5.45
C GLY A 380 -18.65 -16.54 -6.26
N ILE A 381 -17.45 -15.97 -6.22
CA ILE A 381 -16.26 -16.49 -6.91
C ILE A 381 -15.87 -17.87 -6.39
N LEU A 382 -15.89 -18.07 -5.07
CA LEU A 382 -15.61 -19.36 -4.45
C LEU A 382 -16.63 -20.41 -4.92
N ALA A 383 -17.92 -20.09 -4.89
CA ALA A 383 -18.98 -21.00 -5.33
C ALA A 383 -18.90 -21.32 -6.84
N GLU A 384 -18.53 -20.35 -7.67
CA GLU A 384 -18.32 -20.55 -9.11
C GLU A 384 -17.07 -21.42 -9.39
N ALA A 385 -16.01 -21.26 -8.60
CA ALA A 385 -14.82 -22.10 -8.71
C ALA A 385 -15.11 -23.58 -8.39
N ASP A 386 -15.77 -23.84 -7.27
CA ASP A 386 -16.29 -25.16 -6.90
C ASP A 386 -17.29 -25.01 -5.72
N PRO A 387 -18.46 -25.68 -5.73
CA PRO A 387 -19.45 -25.57 -4.65
C PRO A 387 -18.96 -26.09 -3.29
N ARG A 388 -17.83 -26.81 -3.23
CA ARG A 388 -17.21 -27.27 -1.98
C ARG A 388 -16.34 -26.22 -1.30
N PHE A 389 -16.06 -25.09 -1.95
CA PHE A 389 -15.40 -23.98 -1.28
C PHE A 389 -16.35 -23.28 -0.32
N THR A 390 -15.95 -23.21 0.95
CA THR A 390 -16.69 -22.48 1.98
C THR A 390 -15.80 -21.43 2.61
N LEU A 391 -16.31 -20.21 2.70
CA LEU A 391 -15.67 -19.13 3.45
C LEU A 391 -15.94 -19.33 4.94
N GLU A 392 -14.95 -19.83 5.67
CA GLU A 392 -15.05 -20.20 7.09
C GLU A 392 -14.94 -18.97 8.01
N LYS A 393 -14.00 -18.07 7.71
CA LYS A 393 -13.74 -16.90 8.54
C LYS A 393 -13.32 -15.71 7.68
N VAL A 394 -13.83 -14.53 8.05
CA VAL A 394 -13.43 -13.24 7.51
C VAL A 394 -12.92 -12.39 8.67
N THR A 395 -11.71 -11.86 8.54
CA THR A 395 -11.15 -10.90 9.48
C THR A 395 -10.85 -9.59 8.78
N GLN A 396 -11.50 -8.52 9.25
CA GLN A 396 -11.22 -7.14 8.86
C GLN A 396 -10.78 -6.34 10.09
N ASP A 397 -9.72 -5.55 9.96
CA ASP A 397 -9.26 -4.61 10.98
C ASP A 397 -9.07 -3.24 10.32
N PRO A 398 -9.74 -2.17 10.79
CA PRO A 398 -9.58 -0.81 10.24
C PRO A 398 -8.13 -0.29 10.20
N LYS A 399 -7.25 -0.88 11.01
CA LYS A 399 -5.81 -0.56 11.07
C LYS A 399 -5.00 -1.30 10.00
N GLN A 400 -5.55 -2.37 9.44
CA GLN A 400 -4.89 -3.19 8.43
C GLN A 400 -5.47 -2.87 7.03
N PRO A 401 -4.62 -2.83 5.99
CA PRO A 401 -5.10 -2.58 4.64
C PRO A 401 -5.87 -3.77 4.04
N ASN A 402 -5.46 -4.99 4.39
CA ASN A 402 -5.99 -6.22 3.82
C ASN A 402 -6.98 -6.91 4.75
N THR A 403 -7.86 -7.71 4.16
CA THR A 403 -8.80 -8.62 4.80
C THR A 403 -8.30 -10.05 4.66
N ILE A 404 -8.35 -10.83 5.73
CA ILE A 404 -8.00 -12.25 5.70
C ILE A 404 -9.28 -13.07 5.53
N LEU A 405 -9.36 -13.81 4.44
CA LEU A 405 -10.42 -14.76 4.13
C LEU A 405 -9.86 -16.17 4.29
N GLN A 406 -10.38 -16.92 5.26
CA GLN A 406 -10.06 -18.33 5.43
C GLN A 406 -11.10 -19.17 4.69
N VAL A 407 -10.61 -19.94 3.72
CA VAL A 407 -11.42 -20.78 2.86
C VAL A 407 -11.05 -22.24 3.11
N VAL A 408 -12.08 -23.07 3.28
CA VAL A 408 -11.95 -24.51 3.42
C VAL A 408 -12.61 -25.20 2.23
N PHE A 409 -12.17 -26.43 1.96
CA PHE A 409 -12.69 -27.28 0.90
C PHE A 409 -13.24 -28.57 1.52
N GLY A 410 -14.55 -28.80 1.41
CA GLY A 410 -15.22 -29.90 2.11
C GLY A 410 -16.60 -30.22 1.59
#